data_AF-A0A2H0WM06-F1
#
_entry.id   AF-A0A2H0WM06-F1
#
_cell.length_a   1.000
_cell.length_b   1.000
_cell.length_c   1.000
_cell.angle_alpha   90.00
_cell.angle_beta   90.00
_cell.angle_gamma   90.00
#
_symmetry.space_group_name_H-M   'P 1'
#
loop_
_entity.id
_entity.type
_entity.pdbx_description
1 polymer ?
#
loop_
_entity_poly.entity_id
_entity_poly.type
_entity_poly.pdbx_seq_one_letter_code
_entity_poly.pdbx_strand_id
1 'polypeptide(L)'
;MNNTEQINLVIGQDGSVGIGTTEPGGLLGLKNANTYLDVDGSNNLTFTDAPTGTKTLAELAIGGGGGGWVDDGTVVRLETSADSVGIGTTEAPSKLSVLGNLTLLRVPGADISPGPGHEISLQSPTSNTATQRSEWVRDDAATDDCDGNQDQEYVCPPDTGGDTCQDVAKLGQAAGYYKSDV
;
A
#
# COMPACT_ATOMS: atom_id res chain seq x y z
N MET A 1 45.66 34.56 -24.91
CA MET A 1 44.70 34.27 -23.83
C MET A 1 45.11 32.94 -23.22
N ASN A 2 45.98 32.99 -22.21
CA ASN A 2 46.41 31.80 -21.46
C ASN A 2 45.60 31.78 -20.17
N ASN A 3 44.69 30.82 -20.04
CA ASN A 3 44.05 30.52 -18.76
C ASN A 3 44.80 29.35 -18.13
N THR A 4 45.99 29.63 -17.61
CA THR A 4 47.02 28.63 -17.25
C THR A 4 46.64 27.74 -16.06
N GLU A 5 45.46 27.92 -15.46
CA GLU A 5 44.94 27.03 -14.41
C GLU A 5 43.56 26.44 -14.71
N GLN A 6 42.94 26.79 -15.85
CA GLN A 6 41.65 26.22 -16.22
C GLN A 6 41.83 25.12 -17.26
N ILE A 7 41.84 23.88 -16.79
CA ILE A 7 41.72 22.71 -17.66
C ILE A 7 40.32 22.74 -18.28
N ASN A 8 40.24 23.08 -19.57
CA ASN A 8 38.96 23.12 -20.27
C ASN A 8 38.63 21.77 -20.91
N LEU A 9 39.60 21.15 -21.59
CA LEU A 9 39.46 19.89 -22.31
C LEU A 9 40.77 19.10 -22.27
N VAL A 10 40.70 17.82 -21.94
CA VAL A 10 41.82 16.85 -21.96
C VAL A 10 41.39 15.63 -22.77
N ILE A 11 42.31 15.07 -23.55
CA ILE A 11 42.13 13.76 -24.19
C ILE A 11 43.20 12.84 -23.63
N GLY A 12 42.80 11.78 -22.95
CA GLY A 12 43.66 10.75 -22.40
C GLY A 12 44.29 9.90 -23.49
N GLN A 13 45.41 9.23 -23.17
CA GLN A 13 46.07 8.32 -24.12
C GLN A 13 45.23 7.08 -24.45
N ASP A 14 44.25 6.78 -23.59
CA ASP A 14 43.23 5.76 -23.75
C ASP A 14 42.00 6.23 -24.57
N GLY A 15 42.00 7.49 -25.01
CA GLY A 15 40.89 8.10 -25.76
C GLY A 15 39.77 8.66 -24.88
N SER A 16 39.91 8.62 -23.55
CA SER A 16 38.98 9.29 -22.64
C SER A 16 39.01 10.80 -22.84
N VAL A 17 37.88 11.47 -22.68
CA VAL A 17 37.77 12.92 -22.79
C VAL A 17 37.43 13.51 -21.43
N GLY A 18 38.24 14.43 -20.93
CA GLY A 18 38.00 15.18 -19.69
C GLY A 18 37.55 16.60 -19.98
N ILE A 19 36.40 17.02 -19.46
CA ILE A 19 35.92 18.42 -19.51
C ILE A 19 35.97 18.98 -18.09
N GLY A 20 36.86 19.93 -17.84
CA GLY A 20 37.08 20.45 -16.48
C GLY A 20 37.86 19.50 -15.55
N THR A 21 38.44 18.41 -16.07
CA THR A 21 39.24 17.43 -15.32
C THR A 21 40.38 16.89 -16.19
N THR A 22 41.53 16.61 -15.57
CA THR A 22 42.65 15.84 -16.17
C THR A 22 42.58 14.36 -15.89
N GLU A 23 41.69 13.94 -14.98
CA GLU A 23 41.50 12.55 -14.56
C GLU A 23 40.04 12.18 -14.83
N PRO A 24 39.69 11.82 -16.07
CA PRO A 24 38.36 11.31 -16.38
C PRO A 24 38.08 10.02 -15.60
N GLY A 25 36.91 9.93 -14.97
CA GLY A 25 36.47 8.69 -14.29
C GLY A 25 35.92 7.61 -15.22
N GLY A 26 35.64 7.96 -16.48
CA GLY A 26 35.13 7.10 -17.55
C GLY A 26 35.43 7.70 -18.92
N LEU A 27 34.79 7.19 -19.98
CA LEU A 27 35.04 7.65 -21.37
C LEU A 27 34.84 9.16 -21.56
N LEU A 28 33.86 9.78 -20.88
CA LEU A 28 33.69 11.23 -20.82
C LEU A 28 33.63 11.70 -19.35
N GLY A 29 34.75 12.18 -18.81
CA GLY A 29 34.84 12.75 -17.48
C GLY A 29 34.41 14.21 -17.43
N LEU A 30 33.65 14.58 -16.39
CA LEU A 30 33.10 15.93 -16.20
C LEU A 30 33.48 16.45 -14.81
N LYS A 31 34.09 17.64 -14.72
CA LYS A 31 34.41 18.37 -13.47
C LYS A 31 35.39 17.69 -12.51
N ASN A 32 35.33 16.37 -12.31
CA ASN A 32 36.20 15.55 -11.47
C ASN A 32 36.08 14.06 -11.85
N ALA A 33 36.81 13.18 -11.17
CA ALA A 33 36.83 11.74 -11.45
C ALA A 33 35.54 10.98 -11.06
N ASN A 34 34.60 11.59 -10.35
CA ASN A 34 33.40 10.94 -9.83
C ASN A 34 32.11 11.35 -10.57
N THR A 35 32.20 12.24 -11.57
CA THR A 35 31.07 12.60 -12.43
C THR A 35 31.48 12.34 -13.88
N TYR A 36 30.87 11.34 -14.54
CA TYR A 36 31.29 10.91 -15.88
C TYR A 36 30.21 10.12 -16.62
N LEU A 37 30.40 9.99 -17.94
CA LEU A 37 29.67 9.04 -18.78
C LEU A 37 30.60 7.89 -19.18
N ASP A 38 30.06 6.68 -19.20
CA ASP A 38 30.79 5.48 -19.59
C ASP A 38 29.86 4.43 -20.21
N VAL A 39 30.38 3.24 -20.50
CA VAL A 39 29.61 2.05 -20.88
C VAL A 39 29.81 0.93 -19.85
N ASP A 40 28.74 0.23 -19.49
CA ASP A 40 28.84 -0.96 -18.62
C ASP A 40 29.37 -2.19 -19.37
N GLY A 41 29.55 -3.31 -18.66
CA GLY A 41 29.99 -4.58 -19.26
C GLY A 41 29.02 -5.19 -20.28
N SER A 42 27.82 -4.62 -20.43
CA SER A 42 26.79 -5.00 -21.40
C SER A 42 26.65 -3.99 -22.55
N ASN A 43 27.55 -3.01 -22.65
CA ASN A 43 27.54 -1.90 -23.61
C ASN A 43 26.35 -0.91 -23.46
N ASN A 44 25.76 -0.79 -22.26
CA ASN A 44 24.78 0.26 -22.01
C ASN A 44 25.49 1.56 -21.60
N LEU A 45 24.99 2.70 -22.08
CA LEU A 45 25.44 4.01 -21.62
C LEU A 45 25.09 4.20 -20.13
N THR A 46 26.08 4.56 -19.34
CA THR A 46 25.97 4.86 -17.91
C THR A 46 26.29 6.32 -17.62
N PHE A 47 25.65 6.84 -16.59
CA PHE A 47 25.82 8.17 -16.04
C PHE A 47 26.21 7.99 -14.57
N THR A 48 27.41 8.43 -14.21
CA THR A 48 27.88 8.42 -12.83
C THR A 48 27.88 9.84 -12.30
N ASP A 49 27.25 10.06 -11.15
CA ASP A 49 27.37 11.28 -10.37
C ASP A 49 27.59 10.95 -8.90
N ALA A 50 28.60 11.55 -8.27
CA ALA A 50 29.04 11.21 -6.92
C ALA A 50 27.92 11.14 -5.87
N PRO A 51 26.91 12.04 -5.86
CA PRO A 51 25.80 11.98 -4.91
C PRO A 51 24.79 10.86 -5.19
N THR A 52 24.65 10.38 -6.43
CA THR A 52 23.57 9.46 -6.84
C THR A 52 24.06 8.08 -7.29
N GLY A 53 25.37 7.90 -7.47
CA GLY A 53 25.99 6.68 -7.98
C GLY A 53 25.92 6.59 -9.51
N THR A 54 26.18 5.39 -10.02
CA THR A 54 26.09 5.07 -11.45
C THR A 54 24.68 4.58 -11.78
N LYS A 55 24.07 5.16 -12.82
CA LYS A 55 22.78 4.72 -13.39
C LYS A 55 22.91 4.55 -14.90
N THR A 56 22.27 3.53 -15.44
CA THR A 56 22.09 3.33 -16.87
C THR A 56 21.08 4.34 -17.42
N LEU A 57 21.10 4.57 -18.74
CA LEU A 57 20.07 5.38 -19.40
C LEU A 57 18.67 4.82 -19.17
N ALA A 58 18.53 3.48 -19.11
CA ALA A 58 17.25 2.83 -18.83
C ALA A 58 16.71 3.21 -17.44
N GLU A 59 17.57 3.17 -16.41
CA GLU A 59 17.19 3.56 -15.05
C GLU A 59 16.85 5.05 -14.94
N LEU A 60 17.52 5.94 -15.67
CA LEU A 60 17.16 7.36 -15.72
C LEU A 60 15.84 7.61 -16.49
N ALA A 61 15.61 6.86 -17.57
CA ALA A 61 14.42 7.00 -18.42
C ALA A 61 13.14 6.54 -17.70
N ILE A 62 13.23 5.55 -16.81
CA ILE A 62 12.11 5.05 -16.01
C ILE A 62 11.95 5.79 -14.66
N GLY A 63 12.66 6.90 -14.45
CA GLY A 63 12.53 7.67 -13.21
C GLY A 63 13.17 6.98 -12.00
N GLY A 64 14.31 6.32 -12.19
CA GLY A 64 15.25 5.93 -11.14
C GLY A 64 14.64 5.11 -10.01
N GLY A 65 14.11 3.92 -10.29
CA GLY A 65 13.85 2.88 -9.27
C GLY A 65 13.00 3.31 -8.07
N GLY A 66 12.09 4.29 -8.23
CA GLY A 66 11.37 4.91 -7.11
C GLY A 66 9.91 4.48 -6.94
N GLY A 67 9.28 3.91 -7.95
CA GLY A 67 7.88 3.53 -7.88
C GLY A 67 7.75 2.02 -7.97
N GLY A 68 7.64 1.31 -6.85
CA GLY A 68 7.26 -0.10 -6.83
C GLY A 68 5.84 -0.38 -7.39
N TRP A 69 5.21 0.63 -7.99
CA TRP A 69 3.88 0.63 -8.56
C TRP A 69 3.96 0.86 -10.08
N VAL A 70 3.28 0.01 -10.83
CA VAL A 70 3.09 0.09 -12.27
C VAL A 70 1.64 0.46 -12.54
N ASP A 71 1.44 1.49 -13.36
CA ASP A 71 0.13 1.88 -13.89
C ASP A 71 -0.04 1.29 -15.29
N ASP A 72 -0.91 0.28 -15.42
CA ASP A 72 -1.30 -0.35 -16.68
C ASP A 72 -2.54 0.36 -17.31
N GLY A 73 -2.80 1.61 -16.92
CA GLY A 73 -3.85 2.50 -17.43
C GLY A 73 -5.15 2.41 -16.65
N THR A 74 -5.70 1.20 -16.48
CA THR A 74 -6.93 0.98 -15.67
C THR A 74 -6.68 0.28 -14.35
N VAL A 75 -5.46 -0.26 -14.18
CA VAL A 75 -5.04 -1.02 -13.01
C VAL A 75 -3.69 -0.48 -12.57
N VAL A 76 -3.61 -0.11 -11.29
CA VAL A 76 -2.34 0.15 -10.62
C VAL A 76 -1.98 -1.07 -9.78
N ARG A 77 -0.81 -1.66 -10.04
CA ARG A 77 -0.32 -2.87 -9.35
C ARG A 77 1.12 -2.68 -8.90
N LEU A 78 1.63 -3.59 -8.08
CA LEU A 78 3.06 -3.62 -7.81
C LEU A 78 3.85 -4.14 -9.02
N GLU A 79 5.06 -3.64 -9.19
CA GLU A 79 5.99 -4.12 -10.22
C GLU A 79 6.29 -5.60 -10.02
N THR A 80 6.66 -5.97 -8.80
CA THR A 80 6.90 -7.36 -8.39
C THR A 80 5.65 -7.91 -7.71
N SER A 81 5.05 -8.94 -8.30
CA SER A 81 3.82 -9.56 -7.78
C SER A 81 4.00 -10.23 -6.41
N ALA A 82 5.24 -10.53 -6.00
CA ALA A 82 5.57 -11.07 -4.69
C ALA A 82 5.48 -10.03 -3.57
N ASP A 83 5.60 -8.74 -3.88
CA ASP A 83 5.61 -7.66 -2.90
C ASP A 83 4.24 -7.46 -2.23
N SER A 84 4.25 -6.69 -1.15
CA SER A 84 3.06 -6.31 -0.37
C SER A 84 3.07 -4.81 -0.08
N VAL A 85 1.88 -4.24 0.10
CA VAL A 85 1.67 -2.82 0.42
C VAL A 85 1.45 -2.67 1.91
N GLY A 86 2.40 -2.07 2.60
CA GLY A 86 2.24 -1.64 3.99
C GLY A 86 1.89 -0.15 4.07
N ILE A 87 0.73 0.17 4.64
CA ILE A 87 0.35 1.56 4.95
C ILE A 87 0.42 1.75 6.47
N GLY A 88 1.36 2.57 6.93
CA GLY A 88 1.60 2.80 8.35
C GLY A 88 2.32 1.65 9.07
N THR A 89 2.84 0.65 8.35
CA THR A 89 3.59 -0.48 8.88
C THR A 89 4.80 -0.80 8.01
N THR A 90 5.86 -1.36 8.60
CA THR A 90 7.02 -1.93 7.89
C THR A 90 6.91 -3.45 7.73
N GLU A 91 6.00 -4.10 8.46
CA GLU A 91 5.69 -5.53 8.35
C GLU A 91 4.29 -5.70 7.78
N ALA A 92 4.20 -6.23 6.56
CA ALA A 92 2.95 -6.49 5.86
C ALA A 92 2.66 -8.00 5.85
N PRO A 93 1.85 -8.53 6.79
CA PRO A 93 1.52 -9.96 6.83
C PRO A 93 0.66 -10.43 5.63
N SER A 94 0.05 -9.50 4.90
CA SER A 94 -0.77 -9.74 3.71
C SER A 94 -0.47 -8.74 2.59
N LYS A 95 -0.94 -9.03 1.37
CA LYS A 95 -0.71 -8.22 0.16
C LYS A 95 -1.05 -6.75 0.31
N LEU A 96 -2.07 -6.42 1.10
CA LEU A 96 -2.35 -5.08 1.59
C LEU A 96 -2.49 -5.16 3.11
N SER A 97 -1.73 -4.35 3.84
CA SER A 97 -1.77 -4.25 5.30
C SER A 97 -1.84 -2.77 5.69
N VAL A 98 -2.85 -2.39 6.47
CA VAL A 98 -3.06 -0.99 6.90
C VAL A 98 -3.07 -0.95 8.42
N LEU A 99 -2.10 -0.26 9.02
CA LEU A 99 -2.08 0.05 10.46
C LEU A 99 -2.71 1.42 10.68
N GLY A 100 -4.04 1.45 10.85
CA GLY A 100 -4.82 2.67 11.01
C GLY A 100 -6.25 2.54 10.49
N ASN A 101 -6.88 3.67 10.18
CA ASN A 101 -8.25 3.71 9.65
C ASN A 101 -8.27 3.53 8.13
N LEU A 102 -9.22 2.73 7.62
CA LEU A 102 -9.51 2.59 6.19
C LEU A 102 -10.89 3.20 5.89
N THR A 103 -10.93 4.20 5.00
CA THR A 103 -12.17 4.79 4.50
C THR A 103 -12.37 4.39 3.04
N LEU A 104 -13.46 3.69 2.75
CA LEU A 104 -13.84 3.32 1.39
C LEU A 104 -14.92 4.27 0.91
N LEU A 105 -14.59 5.10 -0.09
CA LEU A 105 -15.51 6.05 -0.67
C LEU A 105 -16.12 5.47 -1.94
N ARG A 106 -17.45 5.57 -2.05
CA ARG A 106 -18.17 5.28 -3.30
C ARG A 106 -18.41 6.56 -4.08
N VAL A 107 -18.53 6.44 -5.39
CA VAL A 107 -19.09 7.52 -6.21
C VAL A 107 -20.57 7.72 -5.81
N PRO A 108 -21.01 8.94 -5.47
CA PRO A 108 -22.41 9.20 -5.14
C PRO A 108 -23.34 8.81 -6.29
N GLY A 109 -24.44 8.10 -5.98
CA GLY A 109 -25.47 7.74 -6.96
C GLY A 109 -25.20 6.50 -7.82
N ALA A 110 -24.08 5.80 -7.60
CA ALA A 110 -23.85 4.49 -8.20
C ALA A 110 -24.42 3.39 -7.29
N ASP A 111 -25.49 2.72 -7.74
CA ASP A 111 -25.96 1.49 -7.11
C ASP A 111 -24.92 0.39 -7.32
N ILE A 112 -24.41 -0.15 -6.23
CA ILE A 112 -23.62 -1.37 -6.25
C ILE A 112 -24.61 -2.54 -6.30
N SER A 113 -24.76 -3.16 -7.48
CA SER A 113 -25.34 -4.50 -7.53
C SER A 113 -24.30 -5.45 -6.98
N PRO A 114 -24.47 -6.05 -5.78
CA PRO A 114 -23.52 -7.04 -5.29
C PRO A 114 -23.49 -8.20 -6.28
N GLY A 115 -22.40 -8.27 -7.06
CA GLY A 115 -22.11 -9.45 -7.85
C GLY A 115 -21.73 -10.60 -6.93
N PRO A 116 -22.00 -11.86 -7.32
CA PRO A 116 -21.50 -13.00 -6.55
C PRO A 116 -19.97 -12.93 -6.45
N GLY A 117 -19.43 -12.90 -5.23
CA GLY A 117 -17.99 -13.05 -4.96
C GLY A 117 -17.18 -11.78 -4.67
N HIS A 118 -17.79 -10.62 -4.40
CA HIS A 118 -17.06 -9.44 -3.92
C HIS A 118 -17.54 -9.03 -2.52
N GLU A 119 -16.94 -9.64 -1.51
CA GLU A 119 -17.13 -9.30 -0.10
C GLU A 119 -15.83 -8.66 0.41
N ILE A 120 -15.95 -7.54 1.12
CA ILE A 120 -14.84 -6.99 1.90
C ILE A 120 -14.73 -7.85 3.15
N SER A 121 -13.92 -8.90 3.07
CA SER A 121 -13.69 -9.79 4.20
C SER A 121 -12.72 -9.12 5.18
N LEU A 122 -13.25 -8.48 6.21
CA LEU A 122 -12.47 -8.04 7.35
C LEU A 122 -12.27 -9.27 8.25
N GLN A 123 -11.06 -9.85 8.27
CA GLN A 123 -10.69 -10.93 9.18
C GLN A 123 -9.66 -10.41 10.19
N SER A 124 -9.96 -10.52 11.48
CA SER A 124 -9.03 -10.17 12.56
C SER A 124 -8.00 -11.31 12.72
N PRO A 125 -6.68 -11.03 12.74
CA PRO A 125 -5.64 -12.08 12.73
C PRO A 125 -5.58 -12.96 13.99
N THR A 126 -6.22 -12.59 15.10
CA THR A 126 -6.06 -13.27 16.39
C THR A 126 -7.36 -13.53 17.15
N SER A 127 -8.51 -13.13 16.61
CA SER A 127 -9.82 -13.42 17.18
C SER A 127 -10.86 -13.28 16.08
N ASN A 128 -11.83 -14.19 16.02
CA ASN A 128 -12.96 -14.14 15.08
C ASN A 128 -13.91 -12.93 15.31
N THR A 129 -13.49 -11.90 16.04
CA THR A 129 -14.19 -10.63 16.19
C THR A 129 -13.63 -9.61 15.21
N ALA A 130 -13.90 -9.82 13.92
CA ALA A 130 -14.24 -8.65 13.13
C ALA A 130 -15.63 -8.25 13.60
N THR A 131 -15.79 -7.11 14.26
CA THR A 131 -17.10 -6.51 14.53
C THR A 131 -17.68 -5.97 13.21
N GLN A 132 -17.81 -6.84 12.20
CA GLN A 132 -18.79 -6.60 11.17
C GLN A 132 -20.15 -6.75 11.86
N ARG A 133 -20.87 -5.64 12.03
CA ARG A 133 -22.33 -5.70 12.01
C ARG A 133 -22.71 -6.12 10.58
N SER A 134 -22.59 -7.42 10.30
CA SER A 134 -23.14 -8.02 9.09
C SER A 134 -24.64 -8.14 9.26
N GLU A 135 -25.33 -7.03 9.45
CA GLU A 135 -26.78 -6.99 9.43
C GLU A 135 -27.24 -5.55 9.20
N TRP A 136 -27.34 -5.19 7.93
CA TRP A 136 -28.42 -4.29 7.53
C TRP A 136 -29.70 -5.14 7.56
N VAL A 137 -30.22 -5.44 8.75
CA VAL A 137 -31.61 -5.92 8.85
C VAL A 137 -32.43 -4.79 8.26
N ARG A 138 -33.08 -5.05 7.10
CA ARG A 138 -34.16 -4.17 6.69
C ARG A 138 -35.19 -4.29 7.80
N ASP A 139 -35.55 -3.15 8.38
CA ASP A 139 -36.77 -3.05 9.15
C ASP A 139 -37.95 -3.03 8.15
N ASP A 140 -38.05 -4.06 7.30
CA ASP A 140 -39.32 -4.38 6.66
C ASP A 140 -40.13 -5.16 7.70
N ALA A 141 -40.69 -4.36 8.62
CA ALA A 141 -41.67 -4.75 9.61
C ALA A 141 -42.65 -5.80 9.05
N ALA A 142 -42.37 -7.09 9.26
CA ALA A 142 -43.32 -8.19 9.08
C ALA A 142 -42.79 -9.58 9.48
N THR A 143 -41.48 -9.83 9.57
CA THR A 143 -40.99 -11.18 9.95
C THR A 143 -39.89 -11.08 10.99
N ASP A 144 -40.35 -10.96 12.23
CA ASP A 144 -39.64 -11.41 13.42
C ASP A 144 -39.38 -12.91 13.29
N ASP A 145 -38.17 -13.28 12.88
CA ASP A 145 -37.71 -14.66 12.78
C ASP A 145 -36.54 -14.87 13.74
N CYS A 146 -36.75 -14.52 15.01
CA CYS A 146 -36.10 -15.12 16.18
C CYS A 146 -37.08 -15.06 17.38
N ASP A 147 -37.88 -16.13 17.42
CA ASP A 147 -38.69 -16.70 18.51
C ASP A 147 -39.89 -15.92 19.11
N GLY A 148 -41.07 -16.21 18.56
CA GLY A 148 -42.36 -15.80 19.14
C GLY A 148 -42.73 -16.46 20.47
N ASN A 149 -41.96 -16.23 21.54
CA ASN A 149 -42.38 -16.41 22.94
C ASN A 149 -41.41 -15.69 23.90
N GLN A 150 -41.71 -14.44 24.26
CA GLN A 150 -41.04 -13.69 25.32
C GLN A 150 -41.62 -13.91 26.73
N ASP A 151 -42.12 -15.11 27.08
CA ASP A 151 -42.79 -15.32 28.39
C ASP A 151 -42.17 -16.41 29.28
N GLN A 152 -40.96 -16.96 29.02
CA GLN A 152 -40.29 -17.85 29.99
C GLN A 152 -38.80 -17.56 30.19
N GLU A 153 -38.40 -17.45 31.46
CA GLU A 153 -37.02 -17.39 31.94
C GLU A 153 -36.22 -18.58 31.38
N TYR A 154 -35.40 -18.34 30.37
CA TYR A 154 -34.56 -19.36 29.74
C TYR A 154 -33.39 -19.70 30.66
N VAL A 155 -33.53 -20.76 31.44
CA VAL A 155 -32.42 -21.32 32.23
C VAL A 155 -31.48 -22.07 31.28
N CYS A 156 -30.23 -21.61 31.19
CA CYS A 156 -29.22 -22.24 30.35
C CYS A 156 -29.02 -23.73 30.71
N PRO A 157 -28.90 -24.64 29.72
CA PRO A 157 -28.52 -26.03 29.98
C PRO A 157 -27.16 -26.10 30.70
N PRO A 158 -26.96 -27.06 31.62
CA PRO A 158 -25.74 -27.15 32.44
C PRO A 158 -24.45 -27.41 31.63
N ASP A 159 -24.56 -27.72 30.34
CA ASP A 159 -23.44 -28.07 29.47
C ASP A 159 -22.92 -26.90 28.61
N THR A 160 -23.40 -25.66 28.81
CA THR A 160 -23.00 -24.50 27.98
C THR A 160 -21.62 -23.93 28.28
N GLY A 161 -20.78 -24.60 29.08
CA GLY A 161 -19.35 -24.28 29.19
C GLY A 161 -18.99 -22.87 29.67
N GLY A 162 -19.96 -22.09 30.15
CA GLY A 162 -19.75 -20.72 30.63
C GLY A 162 -20.02 -19.60 29.62
N ASP A 163 -20.62 -19.88 28.45
CA ASP A 163 -20.96 -18.82 27.49
C ASP A 163 -22.29 -18.14 27.86
N THR A 164 -22.25 -16.82 28.06
CA THR A 164 -23.41 -16.01 28.46
C THR A 164 -24.24 -15.60 27.24
N CYS A 165 -25.47 -16.11 27.13
CA CYS A 165 -26.50 -15.49 26.31
C CYS A 165 -26.85 -14.12 26.93
N GLN A 166 -26.40 -13.02 26.32
CA GLN A 166 -26.87 -11.68 26.72
C GLN A 166 -28.11 -11.33 25.92
N ASP A 167 -29.28 -11.42 26.57
CA ASP A 167 -30.48 -10.71 26.13
C ASP A 167 -30.50 -9.34 26.82
N VAL A 168 -30.49 -8.26 26.04
CA VAL A 168 -30.58 -6.91 26.57
C VAL A 168 -32.07 -6.59 26.77
N ALA A 169 -32.60 -6.98 27.92
CA ALA A 169 -34.00 -6.73 28.27
C ALA A 169 -34.33 -5.23 28.16
N LYS A 170 -35.13 -4.86 27.16
CA LYS A 170 -35.76 -3.53 27.05
C LYS A 170 -36.91 -3.43 28.04
N LEU A 171 -36.62 -3.10 29.30
CA LEU A 171 -37.66 -2.76 30.27
C LEU A 171 -38.16 -1.32 30.03
N GLY A 172 -39.25 -1.20 29.28
CA GLY A 172 -40.28 -0.18 29.52
C GLY A 172 -39.99 1.28 29.14
N GLN A 173 -39.28 1.55 28.05
CA GLN A 173 -39.18 2.93 27.51
C GLN A 173 -39.65 3.03 26.05
N ALA A 174 -40.47 4.04 25.79
CA ALA A 174 -41.02 4.37 24.49
C ALA A 174 -39.92 4.56 23.43
N ALA A 175 -40.24 4.16 22.19
CA ALA A 175 -39.36 4.17 21.02
C ALA A 175 -38.41 5.38 20.99
N GLY A 176 -37.14 5.12 21.29
CA GLY A 176 -36.04 6.08 21.19
C GLY A 176 -34.74 5.34 20.93
N TYR A 177 -33.84 5.98 20.20
CA TYR A 177 -32.49 5.47 19.94
C TYR A 177 -31.68 5.54 21.23
N TYR A 178 -31.03 4.44 21.62
CA TYR A 178 -30.07 4.44 22.72
C TYR A 178 -28.74 3.86 22.26
N LYS A 179 -27.67 4.46 22.76
CA LYS A 179 -26.30 3.97 22.64
C LYS A 179 -26.05 3.07 23.84
N SER A 180 -25.76 1.79 23.64
CA SER A 180 -25.24 0.95 24.72
C SER A 180 -23.74 1.23 24.84
N ASP A 181 -23.31 1.79 25.96
CA ASP A 181 -21.89 1.90 26.26
C ASP A 181 -21.37 0.51 26.65
N VAL A 182 -20.60 -0.08 25.74
CA VAL A 182 -19.55 -1.06 26.04
C VAL A 182 -18.30 -0.61 25.30
#